data_AF-W5YKD4-F1
#
_entry.id   AF-W5YKD4-F1
#
_cell.length_a   1.000
_cell.length_b   1.000
_cell.length_c   1.000
_cell.angle_alpha   90.00
_cell.angle_beta   90.00
_cell.angle_gamma   90.00
#
_symmetry.space_group_name_H-M   'P 1'
#
loop_
_entity.id
_entity.type
_entity.pdbx_description
1 polymer ?
#
loop_
_entity_poly.entity_id
_entity_poly.type
_entity_poly.pdbx_seq_one_letter_code
_entity_poly.pdbx_strand_id
1 'polypeptide(L)'
;MCYAYWDFIQNYMDVTRPLPDFPLIEKYRDMDPVTAEHDRETDRPERYWRDMHMDTFKKKVDRMHTDVTIIDTVSRTNLMEERVRYAT
;
A
#
# COMPACT_ATOMS: atom_id res chain seq x y z
N MET A 1 -9.05 -14.84 -2.31
CA MET A 1 -8.91 -13.74 -3.29
C MET A 1 -9.68 -12.47 -2.95
N CYS A 2 -10.80 -12.51 -2.21
CA CYS A 2 -11.55 -11.27 -1.88
C CYS A 2 -10.94 -10.43 -0.73
N TYR A 3 -10.27 -11.07 0.23
CA TYR A 3 -9.80 -10.37 1.43
C TYR A 3 -8.60 -9.43 1.19
N ALA A 4 -7.63 -9.82 0.35
CA ALA A 4 -6.47 -8.99 0.04
C ALA A 4 -6.85 -7.69 -0.71
N TYR A 5 -7.89 -7.74 -1.54
CA TYR A 5 -8.39 -6.55 -2.24
C TYR A 5 -9.15 -5.60 -1.29
N TRP A 6 -9.94 -6.15 -0.35
CA TRP A 6 -10.60 -5.35 0.67
C TRP A 6 -9.59 -4.68 1.61
N ASP A 7 -8.54 -5.39 2.01
CA ASP A 7 -7.43 -4.83 2.80
C ASP A 7 -6.69 -3.72 2.03
N PHE A 8 -6.48 -3.89 0.72
CA PHE A 8 -5.93 -2.85 -0.14
C PHE A 8 -6.81 -1.58 -0.13
N ILE A 9 -8.13 -1.72 -0.29
CA ILE A 9 -9.05 -0.59 -0.27
C ILE A 9 -9.02 0.12 1.09
N GLN A 10 -9.00 -0.62 2.19
CA GLN A 10 -8.92 -0.03 3.53
C GLN A 10 -7.64 0.76 3.73
N ASN A 11 -6.48 0.22 3.31
CA ASN A 11 -5.20 0.95 3.37
C ASN A 11 -5.18 2.18 2.47
N TYR A 12 -5.84 2.12 1.30
CA TYR A 12 -5.96 3.27 0.41
C TYR A 12 -6.84 4.39 1.01
N MET A 13 -7.89 4.03 1.76
CA MET A 13 -8.77 5.00 2.41
C MET A 13 -8.21 5.56 3.73
N ASP A 14 -7.17 4.94 4.30
CA ASP A 14 -6.54 5.41 5.53
C ASP A 14 -5.58 6.59 5.25
N VAL A 15 -6.10 7.81 5.40
CA VAL A 15 -5.35 9.06 5.19
C VAL A 15 -4.30 9.34 6.28
N THR A 16 -4.20 8.50 7.32
CA THR A 16 -3.19 8.67 8.37
C THR A 16 -1.87 7.99 8.02
N ARG A 17 -1.84 7.19 6.96
CA ARG A 17 -0.69 6.41 6.50
C ARG A 17 -0.30 6.80 5.08
N PRO A 18 0.97 6.61 4.70
CA PRO A 18 1.38 6.80 3.32
C PRO A 18 0.66 5.81 2.39
N LEU A 19 0.44 6.25 1.16
CA LEU A 19 -0.18 5.43 0.12
C LEU A 19 0.59 4.12 -0.10
N PRO A 20 -0.12 3.01 -0.42
CA PRO A 20 0.53 1.73 -0.69
C PRO A 20 1.60 1.85 -1.79
N ASP A 21 2.81 1.34 -1.59
CA ASP A 21 3.91 1.53 -2.56
C ASP A 21 3.86 0.49 -3.69
N PHE A 22 3.45 0.91 -4.89
CA PHE A 22 3.48 0.11 -6.12
C PHE A 22 3.57 0.99 -7.37
N PRO A 23 4.04 0.44 -8.52
CA PRO A 23 4.39 1.26 -9.70
C PRO A 23 3.27 2.15 -10.25
N LEU A 24 2.01 1.70 -10.19
CA LEU A 24 0.88 2.41 -10.81
C LEU A 24 0.63 3.77 -10.15
N ILE A 25 0.89 3.90 -8.86
CA ILE A 25 0.62 5.14 -8.11
C ILE A 25 1.86 5.99 -7.86
N GLU A 26 3.03 5.59 -8.34
CA GLU A 26 4.30 6.32 -8.14
C GLU A 26 4.17 7.80 -8.49
N LYS A 27 3.52 8.10 -9.63
CA LYS A 27 3.29 9.47 -10.11
C LYS A 27 2.33 10.32 -9.27
N TYR A 28 1.70 9.74 -8.25
CA TYR A 28 0.78 10.46 -7.38
C TYR A 28 1.27 10.57 -5.94
N ARG A 29 2.44 10.01 -5.63
CA ARG A 29 2.99 9.99 -4.26
C ARG A 29 3.38 11.39 -3.75
N ASP A 30 3.78 12.28 -4.65
CA ASP A 30 4.11 13.68 -4.37
C ASP A 30 2.88 14.54 -4.10
N MET A 31 1.73 14.17 -4.67
CA MET A 31 0.45 14.87 -4.47
C MET A 31 -0.22 14.51 -3.13
N ASP A 32 0.11 13.38 -2.52
CA ASP A 32 -0.39 13.01 -1.20
C ASP A 32 0.56 13.55 -0.11
N PRO A 33 0.11 14.46 0.78
CA PRO A 33 0.99 15.14 1.73
C PRO A 33 1.64 14.19 2.74
N VAL A 34 0.93 13.15 3.18
CA VAL A 34 1.42 12.14 4.13
C VAL A 34 2.49 11.28 3.48
N THR A 35 2.24 10.83 2.25
CA THR A 35 3.21 10.08 1.45
C THR A 35 4.43 10.92 1.11
N ALA A 36 4.24 12.18 0.74
CA ALA A 36 5.34 13.08 0.40
C ALA A 36 6.24 13.38 1.62
N GLU A 37 5.67 13.47 2.82
CA GLU A 37 6.45 13.60 4.07
C GLU A 37 7.21 12.31 4.39
N HIS A 38 6.54 11.16 4.29
CA HIS A 38 7.18 9.87 4.49
C HIS A 38 8.34 9.61 3.50
N ASP A 39 8.15 9.96 2.23
CA ASP A 39 9.17 9.81 1.18
C ASP A 39 10.36 10.76 1.43
N ARG A 40 10.11 11.97 1.99
CA ARG A 40 11.16 12.90 2.42
C ARG A 40 11.96 12.37 3.62
N GLU A 41 11.30 11.76 4.60
CA GLU A 41 11.96 11.19 5.78
C GLU A 41 12.81 9.96 5.45
N THR A 42 12.38 9.17 4.47
CA THR A 42 13.04 7.92 4.07
C THR A 42 14.05 8.10 2.93
N ASP A 43 14.21 9.32 2.43
CA ASP A 43 15.04 9.67 1.26
C ASP A 43 14.71 8.78 0.04
N ARG A 44 13.41 8.53 -0.18
CA ARG A 44 12.94 7.67 -1.27
C ARG A 44 13.12 8.38 -2.62
N PRO A 45 13.75 7.75 -3.62
CA PRO A 45 13.85 8.31 -4.96
C PRO A 45 12.49 8.55 -5.62
N GLU A 46 12.32 9.67 -6.33
CA GLU A 46 11.09 10.00 -7.07
C GLU A 46 10.71 8.94 -8.12
N ARG A 47 11.72 8.36 -8.79
CA ARG A 47 11.58 7.34 -9.83
C ARG A 47 11.89 5.93 -9.34
N TYR A 48 11.57 5.65 -8.08
CA TYR A 48 11.95 4.42 -7.38
C TYR A 48 11.71 3.13 -8.17
N TRP A 49 10.50 2.92 -8.69
CA TRP A 49 10.12 1.71 -9.42
C TRP A 49 10.71 1.70 -10.82
N ARG A 50 10.72 2.85 -11.49
CA ARG A 50 11.18 2.97 -12.88
C ARG A 50 12.68 2.77 -13.03
N ASP A 51 13.48 3.22 -12.06
CA ASP A 51 14.95 3.11 -12.09
C ASP A 51 15.48 1.87 -11.36
N MET A 52 14.60 1.05 -10.80
CA MET A 52 14.96 -0.20 -10.13
C MET A 52 15.48 -1.24 -11.12
N HIS A 53 16.58 -1.92 -10.76
CA HIS A 53 17.07 -3.05 -11.55
C HIS A 53 16.06 -4.22 -11.54
N MET A 54 15.95 -4.92 -12.67
CA MET A 54 14.97 -6.00 -12.86
C MET A 54 15.08 -7.11 -11.82
N ASP A 55 16.30 -7.47 -11.40
CA ASP A 55 16.51 -8.50 -10.36
C ASP A 55 15.96 -8.06 -8.99
N THR A 56 16.13 -6.78 -8.65
CA THR A 56 15.60 -6.20 -7.41
C THR A 56 14.08 -6.11 -7.48
N PHE A 57 13.55 -5.72 -8.63
CA PHE A 57 12.11 -5.70 -8.89
C PHE A 57 11.49 -7.08 -8.71
N LYS A 58 12.08 -8.12 -9.31
CA LYS A 58 11.63 -9.51 -9.19
C LYS A 58 11.59 -9.97 -7.73
N LYS A 59 12.66 -9.72 -6.97
CA LYS A 59 12.72 -10.06 -5.53
C LYS A 59 11.62 -9.37 -4.73
N LYS A 60 11.31 -8.11 -5.05
CA LYS A 60 10.21 -7.38 -4.40
C LYS A 60 8.85 -7.96 -4.73
N VAL A 61 8.60 -8.28 -6.00
CA VAL A 61 7.34 -8.91 -6.43
C VAL A 61 7.17 -10.28 -5.76
N ASP A 62 8.23 -11.10 -5.73
CA ASP A 62 8.19 -12.42 -5.07
C ASP A 62 7.91 -12.29 -3.57
N ARG A 63 8.49 -11.28 -2.91
CA ARG A 63 8.19 -10.96 -1.51
C ARG A 63 6.73 -10.52 -1.33
N MET A 64 6.22 -9.61 -2.17
CA MET A 64 4.83 -9.16 -2.11
C MET A 64 3.85 -10.32 -2.26
N HIS A 65 4.11 -11.26 -3.18
CA HIS A 65 3.31 -12.47 -3.32
C HIS A 65 3.35 -13.34 -2.06
N THR A 66 4.53 -13.52 -1.47
CA THR A 66 4.69 -14.28 -0.23
C THR A 66 3.93 -13.60 0.92
N ASP A 67 4.08 -12.28 1.07
CA ASP A 67 3.39 -11.51 2.09
C ASP A 67 1.87 -11.67 1.95
N VAL A 68 1.31 -11.58 0.74
CA VAL A 68 -0.13 -11.79 0.49
C VAL A 68 -0.60 -13.20 0.91
N THR A 69 0.23 -14.23 0.76
CA THR A 69 -0.14 -15.59 1.16
C THR A 69 -0.21 -15.80 2.68
N ILE A 70 0.49 -14.96 3.45
CA ILE A 70 0.55 -15.05 4.92
C ILE A 70 -0.33 -14.03 5.63
N ILE A 71 -0.98 -13.11 4.91
CA ILE A 71 -1.88 -12.13 5.54
C ILE A 71 -3.09 -12.86 6.13
N ASP A 72 -3.19 -12.82 7.46
CA ASP A 72 -4.43 -13.10 8.16
C ASP A 72 -5.33 -11.86 8.14
N THR A 73 -6.24 -11.84 7.16
CA THR A 73 -7.25 -10.78 7.04
C THR A 73 -8.43 -10.95 7.99
N VAL A 74 -8.57 -12.11 8.65
CA VAL A 74 -9.70 -12.38 9.55
C VAL A 74 -9.48 -11.75 10.92
N SER A 75 -8.23 -11.70 11.38
CA SER A 75 -7.86 -11.07 12.66
C SER A 75 -7.52 -9.58 12.54
N ARG A 76 -7.31 -9.05 11.33
CA ARG A 76 -7.04 -7.63 11.13
C ARG A 76 -8.27 -6.78 11.47
N THR A 77 -8.04 -5.76 12.30
CA THR A 77 -9.04 -4.74 12.64
C THR A 77 -9.59 -4.09 11.37
N ASN A 78 -10.90 -4.15 11.18
CA ASN A 78 -11.59 -3.46 10.10
C ASN A 78 -11.70 -1.97 10.44
N LEU A 79 -10.81 -1.15 9.87
CA LEU A 79 -10.77 0.29 10.13
C LEU A 79 -12.06 1.00 9.67
N MET A 80 -12.79 0.40 8.73
CA MET A 80 -14.05 0.94 8.23
C MET A 80 -15.23 0.63 9.14
N GLU A 81 -15.13 -0.32 10.06
CA GLU A 81 -16.20 -0.65 11.01
C GLU A 81 -16.57 0.55 11.89
N GLU A 82 -15.58 1.39 12.25
CA GLU A 82 -15.81 2.62 13.01
C GLU A 82 -16.48 3.74 12.18
N ARG A 83 -16.42 3.64 10.84
CA ARG A 83 -16.74 4.75 9.93
C ARG A 83 -17.95 4.48 9.04
N VAL A 84 -18.35 3.21 8.88
CA VAL A 84 -19.40 2.78 7.95
C VAL A 84 -20.62 2.26 8.73
N ARG A 85 -21.82 2.68 8.30
CA ARG A 85 -23.09 2.07 8.75
C ARG A 85 -23.56 1.10 7.69
N TYR A 86 -23.59 -0.19 8.01
CA TYR A 86 -24.13 -1.20 7.11
C TYR A 86 -25.66 -1.08 7.07
N ALA A 87 -26.22 -1.07 5.86
CA ALA A 87 -27.66 -1.17 5.68
C ALA A 87 -28.12 -2.53 6.22
N THR A 88 -29.14 -2.52 7.08
CA THR A 88 -29.76 -3.71 7.66
C THR A 88 -30.85 -4.24 6.74
#